data_AF-A0AAW9IJA8-F1
#
_entry.id   AF-A0AAW9IJA8-F1
#
_cell.length_a   1.000
_cell.length_b   1.000
_cell.length_c   1.000
_cell.angle_alpha   90.00
_cell.angle_beta   90.00
_cell.angle_gamma   90.00
#
_symmetry.space_group_name_H-M   'P 1'
#
loop_
_entity.id
_entity.type
_entity.pdbx_description
1 polymer ?
#
loop_
_entity_poly.entity_id
_entity_poly.type
_entity_poly.pdbx_seq_one_letter_code
_entity_poly.pdbx_strand_id
1 'polypeptide(L)'
;PIRVSEMIATLDGACYVERVSVDNIPNLTKAKKAIKKAFNNSIQGLGYSFIEVLSTCPTNWGLSPVDSLKWLRENMIPYYSLGVKKDCKKEDK
;
A
#
# COMPACT_ATOMS: atom_id res chain seq x y z
N PRO A 1 5.40 -15.53 -4.82
CA PRO A 1 4.84 -14.18 -4.58
C PRO A 1 3.35 -14.25 -4.19
N ILE A 2 2.98 -13.62 -3.07
CA ILE A 2 1.62 -13.66 -2.49
C ILE A 2 1.01 -12.26 -2.56
N ARG A 3 -0.21 -12.15 -3.08
CA ARG A 3 -0.95 -10.90 -3.22
C ARG A 3 -1.78 -10.61 -1.96
N VAL A 4 -1.10 -10.19 -0.89
CA VAL A 4 -1.71 -10.08 0.45
C VAL A 4 -2.85 -9.05 0.47
N SER A 5 -2.68 -7.87 -0.13
CA SER A 5 -3.79 -6.90 -0.19
C SER A 5 -5.03 -7.47 -0.86
N GLU A 6 -4.89 -8.19 -1.97
CA GLU A 6 -6.03 -8.80 -2.66
C GLU A 6 -6.67 -9.89 -1.80
N MET A 7 -5.89 -10.71 -1.10
CA MET A 7 -6.41 -11.73 -0.18
C MET A 7 -7.15 -11.10 1.01
N ILE A 8 -6.56 -10.10 1.66
CA ILE A 8 -7.19 -9.42 2.80
C ILE A 8 -8.45 -8.66 2.37
N ALA A 9 -8.48 -8.13 1.15
CA ALA A 9 -9.66 -7.47 0.60
C ALA A 9 -10.88 -8.38 0.48
N THR A 10 -10.71 -9.71 0.38
CA THR A 10 -11.86 -10.63 0.33
C THR A 10 -12.46 -10.93 1.70
N LEU A 11 -11.83 -10.50 2.80
CA LEU A 11 -12.33 -10.77 4.15
C LEU A 11 -13.47 -9.82 4.53
N ASP A 12 -14.54 -10.34 5.11
CA ASP A 12 -15.71 -9.53 5.51
C ASP A 12 -15.36 -8.45 6.53
N GLY A 13 -14.47 -8.75 7.48
CA GLY A 13 -14.04 -7.80 8.52
C GLY A 13 -13.12 -6.67 8.05
N ALA A 14 -12.59 -6.74 6.82
CA ALA A 14 -11.74 -5.68 6.27
C ALA A 14 -12.61 -4.54 5.72
N CYS A 15 -12.48 -3.32 6.24
CA CYS A 15 -13.13 -2.14 5.66
C CYS A 15 -12.24 -1.43 4.64
N TYR A 16 -10.93 -1.37 4.86
CA TYR A 16 -10.04 -0.59 4.01
C TYR A 16 -8.72 -1.30 3.76
N VAL A 17 -8.40 -1.52 2.50
CA VAL A 17 -7.18 -2.19 2.07
C VAL A 17 -6.58 -1.37 0.94
N GLU A 18 -5.37 -0.86 1.13
CA GLU A 18 -4.66 -0.09 0.12
C GLU A 18 -3.20 -0.52 0.02
N ARG A 19 -2.70 -0.63 -1.21
CA ARG A 19 -1.28 -0.79 -1.48
C ARG A 19 -0.67 0.54 -1.86
N VAL A 20 0.37 0.94 -1.17
CA VAL A 20 1.10 2.19 -1.38
C VAL A 20 2.58 1.92 -1.61
N SER A 21 3.31 2.96 -2.01
CA SER A 21 4.77 2.92 -2.18
C SER A 21 5.38 4.15 -1.52
N VAL A 22 6.67 4.07 -1.18
CA VAL A 22 7.46 5.21 -0.67
C VAL A 22 8.63 5.55 -1.58
N ASP A 23 8.57 5.14 -2.85
CA ASP A 23 9.64 5.31 -3.84
C ASP A 23 9.82 6.74 -4.37
N ASN A 24 8.86 7.64 -4.15
CA ASN A 24 8.89 9.03 -4.56
C ASN A 24 7.95 9.91 -3.71
N ILE A 25 8.08 11.23 -3.82
CA ILE A 25 7.31 12.21 -3.03
C ILE A 25 5.78 12.10 -3.22
N PRO A 26 5.25 11.97 -4.46
CA PRO A 26 3.82 11.70 -4.67
C PRO A 26 3.32 10.46 -3.94
N ASN A 27 4.05 9.35 -4.02
CA ASN A 27 3.68 8.09 -3.40
C ASN A 27 3.81 8.13 -1.87
N LEU A 28 4.82 8.82 -1.33
CA LEU A 28 4.95 9.11 0.10
C LEU A 28 3.72 9.88 0.63
N THR A 29 3.24 10.86 -0.13
CA THR A 29 2.03 11.64 0.24
C THR A 29 0.79 10.75 0.26
N LYS A 30 0.63 9.85 -0.72
CA LYS A 30 -0.45 8.87 -0.74
C LYS A 30 -0.35 7.90 0.44
N ALA A 31 0.84 7.40 0.74
CA ALA A 31 1.10 6.52 1.89
C ALA A 31 0.68 7.19 3.20
N LYS A 32 1.07 8.45 3.43
CA LYS A 32 0.65 9.22 4.61
C LYS A 32 -0.87 9.35 4.71
N LYS A 33 -1.55 9.64 3.59
CA LYS A 33 -3.03 9.73 3.55
C LYS A 33 -3.69 8.38 3.87
N ALA A 34 -3.20 7.30 3.27
CA ALA A 34 -3.73 5.96 3.47
C ALA A 34 -3.58 5.50 4.93
N ILE A 35 -2.39 5.71 5.53
CA ILE A 35 -2.15 5.40 6.95
C ILE A 35 -3.08 6.21 7.86
N LYS A 36 -3.24 7.52 7.60
CA LYS A 36 -4.18 8.36 8.36
C LYS A 36 -5.63 7.86 8.23
N LYS A 37 -6.07 7.49 7.02
CA LYS A 37 -7.41 6.92 6.80
C LYS A 37 -7.61 5.61 7.56
N ALA A 38 -6.63 4.71 7.54
CA ALA A 38 -6.67 3.46 8.30
C ALA A 38 -6.86 3.70 9.81
N PHE A 39 -6.11 4.63 10.41
CA PHE A 39 -6.29 4.98 11.82
C PHE A 39 -7.65 5.62 12.10
N ASN A 40 -8.12 6.52 11.23
CA ASN A 40 -9.45 7.12 11.37
C ASN A 40 -10.57 6.06 11.33
N ASN A 41 -10.44 5.05 10.45
CA ASN A 41 -11.38 3.94 10.38
C ASN A 41 -11.42 3.14 11.68
N SER A 42 -10.24 2.87 12.27
CA SER A 42 -10.14 2.19 13.56
C SER A 42 -10.80 3.00 14.68
N ILE A 43 -10.55 4.31 14.76
CA ILE A 43 -11.17 5.20 15.76
C ILE A 43 -12.70 5.24 15.60
N GLN A 44 -13.20 5.20 14.37
CA GLN A 44 -14.64 5.20 14.06
C GLN A 44 -15.29 3.81 14.16
N GLY A 45 -14.55 2.77 14.49
CA GLY A 45 -15.08 1.40 14.61
C GLY A 45 -15.57 0.80 13.29
N LEU A 46 -15.02 1.23 12.15
CA LEU A 46 -15.50 0.82 10.82
C LEU A 46 -15.04 -0.58 10.39
N GLY A 47 -14.11 -1.19 11.13
CA GLY A 47 -13.54 -2.49 10.84
C GLY A 47 -12.04 -2.46 10.57
N TYR A 48 -11.49 -3.60 10.17
CA TYR A 48 -10.06 -3.78 10.00
C TYR A 48 -9.53 -3.02 8.78
N SER A 49 -8.38 -2.37 8.94
CA SER A 49 -7.66 -1.70 7.85
C SER A 49 -6.29 -2.34 7.64
N PHE A 50 -5.89 -2.53 6.37
CA PHE A 50 -4.60 -3.09 5.99
C PHE A 50 -3.89 -2.22 4.95
N ILE A 51 -2.68 -1.79 5.25
CA ILE A 51 -1.86 -0.95 4.36
C ILE A 51 -0.58 -1.71 4.00
N GLU A 52 -0.47 -2.12 2.74
CA GLU A 52 0.74 -2.75 2.21
C GLU A 52 1.66 -1.68 1.64
N VAL A 53 2.86 -1.53 2.19
CA VAL A 53 3.83 -0.51 1.78
C VAL A 53 4.97 -1.18 1.00
N LEU A 54 5.08 -0.86 -0.29
CA LEU A 54 6.24 -1.23 -1.08
C LEU A 54 7.43 -0.32 -0.70
N SER A 55 8.49 -0.92 -0.19
CA SER A 55 9.72 -0.23 0.24
C SER A 55 10.93 -1.07 -0.14
N THR A 56 11.97 -0.44 -0.67
CA THR A 56 13.22 -1.11 -1.03
C THR A 56 14.18 -1.14 0.15
N CYS A 57 14.73 -2.31 0.48
CA CYS A 57 15.89 -2.45 1.35
C CYS A 57 17.11 -2.82 0.48
N PRO A 58 17.94 -1.84 0.04
CA PRO A 58 19.01 -2.08 -0.93
C PRO A 58 20.08 -3.07 -0.42
N THR A 59 20.24 -3.19 0.89
CA THR A 59 21.27 -4.01 1.56
C THR A 59 21.28 -5.46 1.08
N ASN A 60 20.11 -6.07 0.89
CA ASN A 60 20.02 -7.49 0.51
C ASN A 60 19.92 -7.72 -1.00
N TRP A 61 19.79 -6.66 -1.80
CA TRP A 61 19.55 -6.77 -3.24
C TRP A 61 20.83 -6.59 -4.06
N GLY A 62 21.94 -6.22 -3.43
CA GLY A 62 23.21 -5.94 -4.12
C GLY A 62 23.12 -4.76 -5.08
N LEU A 63 22.11 -3.90 -4.91
CA LEU A 63 21.83 -2.73 -5.75
C LEU A 63 22.13 -1.45 -4.97
N SER A 64 22.50 -0.40 -5.69
CA SER A 64 22.52 0.94 -5.08
C SER A 64 21.11 1.34 -4.65
N PRO A 65 20.95 2.30 -3.72
CA PRO A 65 19.63 2.83 -3.37
C PRO A 65 18.84 3.32 -4.60
N VAL A 66 19.51 3.96 -5.57
CA VAL A 66 18.86 4.49 -6.78
C VAL A 66 18.42 3.36 -7.70
N ASP A 67 19.26 2.35 -7.91
CA ASP A 67 18.92 1.21 -8.77
C ASP A 67 17.81 0.35 -8.16
N SER A 68 17.78 0.23 -6.84
CA SER A 68 16.71 -0.46 -6.12
C SER A 68 15.36 0.19 -6.38
N LEU A 69 15.29 1.52 -6.32
CA LEU A 69 14.07 2.28 -6.61
C LEU A 69 13.64 2.11 -8.08
N LYS A 70 14.59 2.12 -9.01
CA LYS A 70 14.31 1.86 -10.43
C LYS A 70 13.73 0.46 -10.62
N TRP A 71 14.36 -0.56 -10.04
CA TRP A 71 13.90 -1.94 -10.12
C TRP A 71 12.50 -2.12 -9.53
N LEU A 72 12.20 -1.48 -8.38
CA LEU A 72 10.87 -1.48 -7.78
C LEU A 72 9.82 -0.92 -8.74
N ARG A 73 10.11 0.18 -9.45
CA ARG A 73 9.18 0.81 -10.39
C ARG A 73 8.94 -0.05 -11.63
N GLU A 74 9.98 -0.72 -12.12
CA GLU A 74 9.93 -1.50 -13.36
C GLU A 74 9.37 -2.91 -13.17
N ASN A 75 9.57 -3.52 -11.99
CA ASN A 75 9.27 -4.94 -11.76
C ASN A 75 8.23 -5.15 -10.66
N MET A 76 8.38 -4.45 -9.53
CA MET A 76 7.57 -4.71 -8.35
C MET A 76 6.19 -4.02 -8.42
N ILE A 77 6.14 -2.74 -8.81
CA ILE A 77 4.87 -1.99 -8.95
C ILE A 77 3.94 -2.61 -10.00
N PRO A 78 4.39 -3.04 -11.19
CA PRO A 78 3.51 -3.69 -12.16
C PRO A 78 2.92 -5.01 -11.65
N TYR A 79 3.70 -5.79 -10.89
CA TYR A 79 3.23 -7.04 -10.30
C TYR A 79 2.29 -6.80 -9.10
N TYR A 80 2.66 -5.85 -8.23
CA TYR A 80 1.93 -5.42 -7.05
C TYR A 80 1.35 -4.03 -7.28
N SER A 81 0.29 -3.97 -8.11
CA SER A 81 -0.34 -2.70 -8.50
C SER A 81 -0.77 -1.87 -7.29
N LEU A 82 -0.37 -0.60 -7.27
CA LEU A 82 -0.72 0.36 -6.21
C LEU A 82 -2.21 0.69 -6.23
N GLY A 83 -2.68 1.27 -5.14
CA GLY A 83 -4.03 1.79 -4.96
C GLY A 83 -4.92 0.91 -4.09
N VAL A 84 -6.17 1.37 -3.97
CA VAL A 84 -7.19 0.79 -3.10
C VAL A 84 -7.66 -0.56 -3.67
N LYS A 85 -7.66 -1.59 -2.82
CA LYS A 85 -8.22 -2.93 -3.11
C LYS A 85 -9.60 -3.13 -2.48
N LYS A 86 -9.86 -2.48 -1.34
CA LYS A 86 -11.18 -2.41 -0.70
C LYS A 86 -11.33 -1.09 0.04
N ASP A 87 -12.52 -0.51 -0.01
CA ASP A 87 -12.86 0.68 0.75
C ASP A 87 -14.36 0.72 1.04
N CYS A 88 -14.71 0.62 2.32
CA CYS A 88 -16.09 0.64 2.78
C CYS A 88 -16.69 2.07 2.77
N LYS A 89 -15.83 3.10 2.80
CA LYS A 89 -16.21 4.50 2.62
C LYS A 89 -15.51 5.02 1.36
N LYS A 90 -16.14 4.81 0.20
CA LYS A 90 -15.75 5.54 -1.02
C LYS A 90 -15.96 7.03 -0.71
N GLU A 91 -14.87 7.77 -0.54
CA GLU A 91 -14.94 9.23 -0.59
C GLU A 91 -15.33 9.56 -2.03
N ASP A 92 -16.57 9.98 -2.25
CA ASP A 92 -17.00 10.56 -3.52
C ASP A 92 -16.06 11.74 -3.82
N LYS A 93 -15.39 11.65 -4.97
CA LYS A 93 -14.41 12.64 -5.43
C LYS A 93 -15.03 14.00 -5.66
#